data_AF-A0A959M7C8-F1
#
_entry.id   AF-A0A959M7C8-F1
#
_cell.length_a   1.000
_cell.length_b   1.000
_cell.length_c   1.000
_cell.angle_alpha   90.00
_cell.angle_beta   90.00
_cell.angle_gamma   90.00
#
_symmetry.space_group_name_H-M   'P 1'
#
loop_
_entity.id
_entity.type
_entity.pdbx_description
1 polymer ?
#
loop_
_entity_poly.entity_id
_entity_poly.type
_entity_poly.pdbx_seq_one_letter_code
_entity_poly.pdbx_strand_id
1 'polypeptide(L)'
;MNKKFTLKLFLFCAVLFGTFNVQSQVLPWLFEFQATPTLISGTNNAVNSVYRISNVKSGTDAIITIVSATGGAKVNILDDNAISKPEAFSPNIKLKKNSTGYIDFKIDFVVAGTFTPMPQDSLYATGIDIDGNSNLHELDGIDLGGGVSSYWVATP
;
A
#
# COMPACT_ATOMS: atom_id res chain seq x y z
N MET A 1 11.83 -57.95 -54.22
CA MET A 1 13.23 -57.62 -53.86
C MET A 1 13.19 -56.69 -52.65
N ASN A 2 13.16 -57.28 -51.45
CA ASN A 2 12.90 -56.58 -50.18
C ASN A 2 14.18 -55.87 -49.70
N LYS A 3 14.24 -54.55 -49.82
CA LYS A 3 15.30 -53.74 -49.22
C LYS A 3 14.89 -53.35 -47.81
N LYS A 4 15.61 -53.91 -46.84
CA LYS A 4 15.61 -53.52 -45.43
C LYS A 4 15.94 -52.03 -45.33
N PHE A 5 15.00 -51.23 -44.83
CA PHE A 5 15.25 -49.84 -44.43
C PHE A 5 14.63 -49.60 -43.05
N THR A 6 15.17 -50.26 -42.03
CA THR A 6 14.88 -49.91 -40.62
C THR A 6 15.81 -48.78 -40.21
N LEU A 7 15.50 -47.57 -40.67
CA LEU A 7 15.99 -46.33 -40.07
C LEU A 7 15.16 -46.11 -38.80
N LYS A 8 15.71 -46.50 -37.64
CA LYS A 8 15.11 -46.23 -36.33
C LYS A 8 15.01 -44.71 -36.17
N LEU A 9 13.82 -44.19 -36.44
CA LEU A 9 13.46 -42.80 -36.26
C LEU A 9 13.59 -42.47 -34.76
N PHE A 10 14.65 -41.73 -34.45
CA PHE A 10 14.77 -40.95 -33.23
C PHE A 10 13.54 -40.03 -33.15
N LEU A 11 12.60 -40.34 -32.26
CA LEU A 11 11.61 -39.37 -31.81
C LEU A 11 11.57 -39.34 -30.29
N PHE A 12 12.63 -38.74 -29.75
CA PHE A 12 12.57 -37.70 -28.71
C PHE A 12 11.43 -37.84 -27.68
N CYS A 13 11.46 -38.88 -26.86
CA CYS A 13 10.83 -38.85 -25.54
C CYS A 13 11.72 -38.05 -24.58
N ALA A 14 11.94 -36.77 -24.87
CA ALA A 14 12.36 -35.82 -23.86
C ALA A 14 11.08 -35.36 -23.16
N VAL A 15 10.68 -36.09 -22.13
CA VAL A 15 9.75 -35.56 -21.13
C VAL A 15 10.44 -34.32 -20.56
N LEU A 16 10.05 -33.14 -21.03
CA LEU A 16 10.37 -31.89 -20.37
C LEU A 16 9.76 -31.95 -18.97
N PHE A 17 10.54 -32.41 -18.00
CA PHE A 17 10.31 -32.05 -16.61
C PHE A 17 10.66 -30.57 -16.48
N GLY A 18 9.72 -29.70 -16.89
CA GLY A 18 9.74 -28.31 -16.47
C GLY A 18 9.65 -28.31 -14.95
N THR A 19 10.67 -27.78 -14.28
CA THR A 19 10.60 -27.48 -12.86
C THR A 19 9.59 -26.34 -12.68
N PHE A 20 8.35 -26.70 -12.35
CA PHE A 20 7.40 -25.71 -11.85
C PHE A 20 7.86 -25.33 -10.44
N ASN A 21 8.48 -24.15 -10.31
CA ASN A 21 8.63 -23.52 -9.02
C ASN A 21 7.24 -23.04 -8.59
N VAL A 22 6.52 -23.88 -7.85
CA VAL A 22 5.35 -23.41 -7.10
C VAL A 22 5.91 -22.70 -5.86
N GLN A 23 6.17 -21.39 -5.96
CA GLN A 23 6.26 -20.58 -4.77
C GLN A 23 4.86 -20.50 -4.17
N SER A 24 4.73 -20.89 -2.90
CA SER A 24 3.57 -20.51 -2.09
C SER A 24 3.57 -18.98 -2.03
N GLN A 25 2.68 -18.34 -2.79
CA GLN A 25 2.45 -16.92 -2.64
C GLN A 25 1.73 -16.76 -1.30
N VAL A 26 2.40 -16.14 -0.34
CA VAL A 26 1.72 -15.50 0.80
C VAL A 26 0.56 -14.71 0.17
N LEU A 27 -0.67 -14.84 0.70
CA LEU A 27 -1.81 -14.14 0.13
C LEU A 27 -1.40 -12.68 -0.12
N PRO A 28 -1.35 -12.23 -1.39
CA PRO A 28 -0.86 -10.89 -1.67
C PRO A 28 -1.78 -9.92 -0.96
N TRP A 29 -1.19 -8.87 -0.37
CA TRP A 29 -1.98 -7.76 0.15
C TRP A 29 -2.90 -7.29 -0.97
N LEU A 30 -4.20 -7.14 -0.68
CA LEU A 30 -5.17 -6.76 -1.71
C LEU A 30 -4.83 -5.38 -2.32
N PHE A 31 -4.16 -4.54 -1.53
CA PHE A 31 -3.62 -3.26 -1.93
C PHE A 31 -2.14 -3.17 -1.54
N GLU A 32 -1.32 -2.56 -2.40
CA GLU A 32 0.10 -2.34 -2.21
C GLU A 32 0.48 -0.88 -2.51
N PHE A 33 1.02 -0.16 -1.53
CA PHE A 33 1.37 1.26 -1.64
C PHE A 33 2.83 1.52 -2.10
N GLN A 34 3.44 0.55 -2.80
CA GLN A 34 4.88 0.58 -3.12
C GLN A 34 5.31 1.69 -4.10
N ALA A 35 4.38 2.22 -4.90
CA ALA A 35 4.70 3.23 -5.90
C ALA A 35 4.99 4.59 -5.24
N THR A 36 5.99 5.32 -5.73
CA THR A 36 6.28 6.67 -5.23
C THR A 36 5.08 7.61 -5.47
N PRO A 37 4.60 8.33 -4.42
CA PRO A 37 3.53 9.29 -4.58
C PRO A 37 3.89 10.40 -5.56
N THR A 38 3.00 10.69 -6.51
CA THR A 38 3.12 11.81 -7.44
C THR A 38 2.17 12.93 -7.03
N LEU A 39 2.70 14.14 -6.80
CA LEU A 39 1.89 15.31 -6.48
C LEU A 39 1.01 15.69 -7.69
N ILE A 40 -0.30 15.75 -7.47
CA ILE A 40 -1.30 16.17 -8.47
C ILE A 40 -1.57 17.67 -8.33
N SER A 41 -1.77 18.14 -7.10
CA SER A 41 -2.12 19.54 -6.82
C SER A 41 -1.76 19.97 -5.40
N GLY A 42 -1.66 21.28 -5.19
CA GLY A 42 -1.32 21.89 -3.89
C GLY A 42 0.17 22.08 -3.69
N THR A 43 0.56 22.39 -2.46
CA THR A 43 1.97 22.53 -2.07
C THR A 43 2.43 21.23 -1.42
N ASN A 44 3.60 20.73 -1.83
CA ASN A 44 4.12 19.47 -1.31
C ASN A 44 4.09 19.40 0.23
N ASN A 45 3.48 18.34 0.74
CA ASN A 45 3.31 17.98 2.15
C ASN A 45 2.48 18.98 2.97
N ALA A 46 1.74 19.87 2.31
CA ALA A 46 0.84 20.81 2.97
C ALA A 46 -0.61 20.31 2.98
N VAL A 47 -1.41 20.83 3.90
CA VAL A 47 -2.86 20.63 3.90
C VAL A 47 -3.45 21.04 2.54
N ASN A 48 -4.43 20.27 2.06
CA ASN A 48 -5.04 20.32 0.73
C ASN A 48 -4.15 19.88 -0.44
N SER A 49 -2.94 19.35 -0.18
CA SER A 49 -2.19 18.68 -1.25
C SER A 49 -2.79 17.30 -1.56
N VAL A 50 -2.75 16.96 -2.85
CA VAL A 50 -3.36 15.75 -3.40
C VAL A 50 -2.30 14.99 -4.18
N TYR A 51 -2.22 13.69 -3.93
CA TYR A 51 -1.23 12.79 -4.50
C TYR A 51 -1.89 11.59 -5.16
N ARG A 52 -1.22 11.04 -6.17
CA ARG A 52 -1.54 9.74 -6.74
C ARG A 52 -0.48 8.73 -6.34
N ILE A 53 -0.92 7.58 -5.85
CA ILE A 53 -0.13 6.36 -5.77
C ILE A 53 -0.71 5.40 -6.80
N SER A 54 0.05 5.13 -7.86
CA SER A 54 -0.42 4.36 -9.01
C SER A 54 -0.35 2.87 -8.75
N ASN A 55 -1.28 2.11 -9.34
CA ASN A 55 -1.28 0.64 -9.31
C ASN A 55 -1.30 0.04 -7.90
N VAL A 56 -2.04 0.64 -6.97
CA VAL A 56 -2.22 0.06 -5.62
C VAL A 56 -2.92 -1.29 -5.67
N LYS A 57 -3.68 -1.54 -6.73
CA LYS A 57 -4.28 -2.81 -7.10
C LYS A 57 -4.45 -2.81 -8.62
N SER A 58 -4.56 -3.98 -9.25
CA SER A 58 -4.78 -4.05 -10.71
C SER A 58 -5.95 -3.15 -11.14
N GLY A 59 -5.68 -2.21 -12.06
CA GLY A 59 -6.65 -1.25 -12.58
C GLY A 59 -7.09 -0.15 -11.59
N THR A 60 -6.45 -0.04 -10.43
CA THR A 60 -6.82 0.90 -9.36
C THR A 60 -5.63 1.73 -8.90
N ASP A 61 -5.80 3.05 -8.83
CA ASP A 61 -4.89 3.97 -8.15
C ASP A 61 -5.50 4.44 -6.81
N ALA A 62 -4.67 4.92 -5.91
CA ALA A 62 -5.10 5.65 -4.71
C ALA A 62 -4.83 7.15 -4.87
N ILE A 63 -5.82 7.97 -4.53
CA ILE A 63 -5.70 9.42 -4.42
C ILE A 63 -5.66 9.77 -2.93
N ILE A 64 -4.53 10.32 -2.49
CA ILE A 64 -4.30 10.70 -1.09
C ILE A 64 -4.44 12.21 -0.97
N THR A 65 -5.33 12.67 -0.09
CA THR A 65 -5.49 14.09 0.26
C THR A 65 -5.08 14.31 1.71
N ILE A 66 -4.22 15.29 1.97
CA ILE A 66 -3.96 15.76 3.33
C ILE A 66 -5.11 16.71 3.71
N VAL A 67 -6.05 16.24 4.52
CA VAL A 67 -7.30 16.97 4.83
C VAL A 67 -7.08 18.03 5.91
N SER A 68 -6.41 17.66 6.99
CA SER A 68 -6.18 18.52 8.15
C SER A 68 -4.86 18.20 8.80
N ALA A 69 -4.28 19.20 9.47
CA ALA A 69 -3.19 19.02 10.40
C ALA A 69 -3.44 19.89 11.64
N THR A 70 -3.36 19.30 12.82
CA THR A 70 -3.68 19.96 14.09
C THR A 70 -2.46 20.00 15.01
N GLY A 71 -2.46 20.90 16.00
CA GLY A 71 -1.38 20.94 17.00
C GLY A 71 0.00 21.30 16.47
N GLY A 72 0.09 21.80 15.23
CA GLY A 72 1.36 22.04 14.55
C GLY A 72 2.00 20.79 13.94
N ALA A 73 1.26 19.68 13.83
CA ALA A 73 1.67 18.51 13.06
C ALA A 73 1.93 18.89 11.59
N LYS A 74 2.91 18.23 10.96
CA LYS A 74 3.26 18.41 9.55
C LYS A 74 3.65 17.08 8.93
N VAL A 75 3.27 16.87 7.68
CA VAL A 75 3.81 15.76 6.89
C VAL A 75 5.25 16.10 6.50
N ASN A 76 6.17 15.19 6.76
CA ASN A 76 7.56 15.29 6.32
C ASN A 76 7.80 14.45 5.07
N ILE A 77 7.24 13.23 5.04
CA ILE A 77 7.19 12.33 3.87
C ILE A 77 5.76 11.78 3.84
N LEU A 78 5.08 11.89 2.69
CA LEU A 78 3.69 11.41 2.57
C LEU A 78 3.59 9.90 2.71
N ASP A 79 4.50 9.17 2.07
CA ASP A 79 4.57 7.71 2.11
C ASP A 79 6.04 7.30 2.05
N ASP A 80 6.55 6.75 3.15
CA ASP A 80 7.96 6.39 3.30
C ASP A 80 8.21 4.93 2.90
N ASN A 81 8.34 4.70 1.58
CA ASN A 81 8.53 3.36 1.03
C ASN A 81 9.92 2.76 1.32
N ALA A 82 10.78 3.46 2.07
CA ALA A 82 12.10 2.97 2.48
C ALA A 82 12.07 2.15 3.77
N ILE A 83 10.93 2.10 4.48
CA ILE A 83 10.78 1.31 5.71
C ILE A 83 10.43 -0.16 5.44
N SER A 84 10.36 -0.97 6.49
CA SER A 84 10.19 -2.44 6.39
C SER A 84 8.86 -2.93 5.81
N LYS A 85 7.93 -2.03 5.48
CA LYS A 85 6.56 -2.31 5.01
C LYS A 85 6.15 -1.44 3.82
N PRO A 86 6.86 -1.53 2.67
CA PRO A 86 6.55 -0.71 1.49
C PRO A 86 5.17 -1.01 0.88
N GLU A 87 4.52 -2.11 1.26
CA GLU A 87 3.14 -2.41 0.89
C GLU A 87 2.10 -1.52 1.58
N ALA A 88 2.44 -0.88 2.70
CA ALA A 88 1.51 -0.14 3.54
C ALA A 88 1.69 1.37 3.35
N PHE A 89 0.59 2.12 3.39
CA PHE A 89 0.66 3.57 3.45
C PHE A 89 1.29 4.00 4.78
N SER A 90 2.45 4.63 4.71
CA SER A 90 3.34 4.85 5.85
C SER A 90 3.81 6.31 5.92
N PRO A 91 2.95 7.25 6.36
CA PRO A 91 3.31 8.66 6.44
C PRO A 91 4.32 8.94 7.55
N ASN A 92 5.34 9.76 7.24
CA ASN A 92 6.24 10.31 8.26
C ASN A 92 5.71 11.67 8.73
N ILE A 93 5.24 11.71 9.97
CA ILE A 93 4.66 12.91 10.59
C ILE A 93 5.68 13.55 11.54
N LYS A 94 5.78 14.88 11.50
CA LYS A 94 6.55 15.68 12.45
C LYS A 94 5.60 16.45 13.35
N LEU A 95 5.82 16.36 14.65
CA LEU A 95 5.13 17.11 15.68
C LEU A 95 6.14 17.73 16.65
N LYS A 96 5.79 18.88 17.25
CA LYS A 96 6.64 19.49 18.26
C LYS A 96 6.71 18.59 19.49
N LYS A 97 7.90 18.47 20.09
CA LYS A 97 8.08 17.74 21.35
C LYS A 97 7.08 18.20 22.42
N ASN A 98 6.52 17.25 23.17
CA ASN A 98 5.55 17.48 24.24
C ASN A 98 4.31 18.27 23.79
N SER A 99 3.80 17.98 22.60
CA SER A 99 2.55 18.56 22.10
C SER A 99 1.64 17.47 21.55
N THR A 100 0.36 17.80 21.37
CA THR A 100 -0.66 16.92 20.81
C THR A 100 -1.10 17.46 19.48
N GLY A 101 -1.12 16.61 18.47
CA GLY A 101 -1.57 16.93 17.13
C GLY A 101 -1.73 15.66 16.32
N TYR A 102 -2.52 15.74 15.26
CA TYR A 102 -2.78 14.64 14.34
C TYR A 102 -2.90 15.19 12.92
N ILE A 103 -2.86 14.29 11.94
CA ILE A 103 -3.09 14.60 10.54
C ILE A 103 -4.17 13.66 10.03
N ASP A 104 -5.17 14.23 9.36
CA ASP A 104 -6.19 13.43 8.68
C ASP A 104 -5.80 13.27 7.21
N PHE A 105 -5.81 12.02 6.77
CA PHE A 105 -5.64 11.66 5.37
C PHE A 105 -6.96 11.11 4.83
N LYS A 106 -7.30 11.50 3.62
CA LYS A 106 -8.38 10.88 2.85
C LYS A 106 -7.79 10.07 1.70
N ILE A 107 -8.19 8.81 1.60
CA ILE A 107 -7.76 7.88 0.55
C ILE A 107 -8.97 7.55 -0.32
N ASP A 108 -8.96 7.98 -1.57
CA ASP A 108 -9.97 7.61 -2.58
C ASP A 108 -9.38 6.59 -3.56
N PHE A 109 -10.03 5.45 -3.76
CA PHE A 109 -9.66 4.50 -4.80
C PHE A 109 -10.33 4.89 -6.13
N VAL A 110 -9.54 4.96 -7.20
CA VAL A 110 -9.98 5.41 -8.52
C VAL A 110 -9.52 4.47 -9.62
N VAL A 111 -10.21 4.47 -10.76
CA VAL A 111 -9.77 3.74 -11.95
C VAL A 111 -8.41 4.29 -12.39
N ALA A 112 -7.45 3.40 -12.64
CA ALA A 112 -6.07 3.74 -12.93
C ALA A 112 -5.94 4.85 -13.99
N GLY A 113 -5.12 5.85 -13.70
CA GLY A 113 -4.88 7.03 -14.54
C GLY A 113 -5.97 8.10 -14.49
N THR A 114 -7.10 7.86 -13.83
CA THR A 114 -8.26 8.77 -13.83
C THR A 114 -8.60 9.30 -12.42
N PHE A 115 -9.69 10.07 -12.31
CA PHE A 115 -10.33 10.43 -11.03
C PHE A 115 -11.71 9.78 -10.87
N THR A 116 -12.04 8.82 -11.74
CA THR A 116 -13.31 8.10 -11.66
C THR A 116 -13.28 7.16 -10.46
N PRO A 117 -14.20 7.28 -9.48
CA PRO A 117 -14.23 6.40 -8.33
C PRO A 117 -14.27 4.92 -8.73
N MET A 118 -13.46 4.10 -8.07
CA MET A 118 -13.43 2.65 -8.23
C MET A 118 -13.91 1.99 -6.93
N PRO A 119 -15.20 1.61 -6.84
CA PRO A 119 -15.73 0.92 -5.68
C PRO A 119 -14.93 -0.34 -5.35
N GLN A 120 -14.69 -0.58 -4.06
CA GLN A 120 -14.00 -1.77 -3.58
C GLN A 120 -14.99 -2.66 -2.86
N ASP A 121 -15.17 -3.89 -3.35
CA ASP A 121 -16.07 -4.87 -2.75
C ASP A 121 -15.62 -5.28 -1.33
N SER A 122 -14.32 -5.17 -1.06
CA SER A 122 -13.75 -5.40 0.27
C SER A 122 -12.52 -4.53 0.47
N LEU A 123 -12.36 -4.05 1.69
CA LEU A 123 -11.19 -3.33 2.16
C LEU A 123 -10.97 -3.72 3.62
N TYR A 124 -9.76 -4.15 3.94
CA TYR A 124 -9.31 -4.43 5.29
C TYR A 124 -8.14 -3.51 5.59
N ALA A 125 -8.18 -2.85 6.73
CA ALA A 125 -7.15 -1.91 7.15
C ALA A 125 -6.92 -2.06 8.65
N THR A 126 -5.66 -1.92 9.06
CA THR A 126 -5.23 -1.94 10.46
C THR A 126 -4.09 -0.95 10.62
N GLY A 127 -4.02 -0.28 11.77
CA GLY A 127 -2.79 0.38 12.18
C GLY A 127 -1.76 -0.69 12.55
N ILE A 128 -0.49 -0.40 12.29
CA ILE A 128 0.65 -1.26 12.64
C ILE A 128 1.73 -0.40 13.27
N ASP A 129 2.56 -1.00 14.11
CA ASP A 129 3.66 -0.30 14.80
C ASP A 129 3.21 0.90 15.65
N ILE A 130 1.99 0.80 16.22
CA ILE A 130 1.46 1.82 17.14
C ILE A 130 2.16 1.63 18.48
N ASP A 131 3.03 2.58 18.83
CA ASP A 131 3.83 2.50 20.05
C ASP A 131 3.71 3.73 20.96
N GLY A 132 4.31 3.64 22.14
CA GLY A 132 4.20 4.71 23.13
C GLY A 132 4.75 4.34 24.51
N ASN A 133 4.76 5.34 25.39
CA ASN A 133 5.14 5.24 26.80
C ASN A 133 4.25 6.16 27.66
N SER A 134 4.51 6.18 28.97
CA SER A 134 3.75 6.97 29.95
C SER A 134 3.65 8.49 29.66
N ASN A 135 4.46 9.03 28.75
CA ASN A 135 4.46 10.44 28.36
C ASN A 135 4.25 10.69 26.86
N LEU A 136 4.30 9.64 26.03
CA LEU A 136 4.16 9.73 24.57
C LEU A 136 3.18 8.68 24.11
N HIS A 137 2.09 9.11 23.48
CA HIS A 137 1.07 8.21 22.98
C HIS A 137 0.97 8.35 21.47
N GLU A 138 0.77 7.22 20.79
CA GLU A 138 0.39 7.15 19.38
C GLU A 138 -1.06 6.67 19.22
N LEU A 139 -1.69 7.15 18.16
CA LEU A 139 -3.09 6.90 17.82
C LEU A 139 -3.20 6.73 16.31
N ASP A 140 -3.74 5.58 15.91
CA ASP A 140 -4.17 5.34 14.54
C ASP A 140 -5.68 5.23 14.46
N GLY A 141 -6.30 6.09 13.66
CA GLY A 141 -7.75 6.12 13.42
C GLY A 141 -8.05 5.76 11.97
N ILE A 142 -8.95 4.80 11.76
CA ILE A 142 -9.36 4.35 10.43
C ILE A 142 -10.88 4.45 10.33
N ASP A 143 -11.37 5.25 9.38
CA ASP A 143 -12.79 5.32 9.02
C ASP A 143 -12.98 4.78 7.60
N LEU A 144 -13.78 3.72 7.47
CA LEU A 144 -14.12 3.12 6.18
C LEU A 144 -15.55 3.49 5.71
N GLY A 145 -16.14 4.53 6.30
CA GLY A 145 -17.50 5.02 5.99
C GLY A 145 -18.61 4.47 6.88
N GLY A 146 -18.29 3.56 7.80
CA GLY A 146 -19.21 3.02 8.81
C GLY A 146 -18.97 3.54 10.24
N GLY A 147 -18.02 4.46 10.41
CA GLY A 147 -17.51 4.92 11.69
C GLY A 147 -16.02 4.65 11.87
N VAL A 148 -15.44 5.24 12.90
CA VAL A 148 -13.99 5.19 13.17
C VAL A 148 -13.63 3.98 14.04
N SER A 149 -12.71 3.15 13.57
CA SER A 149 -11.95 2.22 14.39
C SER A 149 -10.64 2.88 14.81
N SER A 150 -10.42 3.04 16.12
CA SER A 150 -9.21 3.66 16.66
C SER A 150 -8.37 2.67 17.46
N TYR A 151 -7.07 2.68 17.21
CA TYR A 151 -6.07 1.95 17.96
C TYR A 151 -5.24 2.95 18.77
N TRP A 152 -5.16 2.73 20.07
CA TRP A 152 -4.48 3.61 21.01
C TRP A 152 -3.54 2.77 21.86
N VAL A 153 -2.26 3.16 21.91
CA VAL A 153 -1.29 2.53 22.81
C VAL A 153 -0.71 3.59 23.73
N ALA A 154 -0.92 3.38 25.03
CA ALA A 154 -0.08 3.90 26.09
C ALA A 154 0.47 2.66 26.80
N THR A 155 1.78 2.44 26.78
CA THR A 155 2.31 1.42 27.70
C THR A 155 2.18 1.96 29.14
N PRO A 156 1.71 1.13 30.09
CA PRO A 156 1.51 1.55 31.48
C PRO A 156 2.80 2.05 32.15
#